data_AF-A0A966E6A9-F1
#
_entry.id   AF-A0A966E6A9-F1
#
_cell.length_a   1.000
_cell.length_b   1.000
_cell.length_c   1.000
_cell.angle_alpha   90.00
_cell.angle_beta   90.00
_cell.angle_gamma   90.00
#
_symmetry.space_group_name_H-M   'P 1'
#
loop_
_entity.id
_entity.type
_entity.pdbx_description
1 polymer ?
#
loop_
_entity_poly.entity_id
_entity_poly.type
_entity_poly.pdbx_seq_one_letter_code
_entity_poly.pdbx_strand_id
1 'polypeptide(L)' 'MSRVLLTGAGGFVGRQVSELLIARGFEVHGISRRDRSDDRLTWHSVDLLDAASLEDLMAGLRPTHLMHLGWYT' A
#
# COMPACT_ATOMS: atom_id res chain seq x y z
N MET A 1 -6.78 14.31 -5.70
CA MET A 1 -6.89 13.55 -4.43
C MET A 1 -5.49 13.08 -4.04
N SER A 2 -5.11 13.11 -2.76
CA SER A 2 -3.80 12.59 -2.33
C SER A 2 -3.85 11.07 -2.20
N ARG A 3 -2.94 10.40 -2.90
CA ARG A 3 -2.86 8.93 -2.98
C ARG A 3 -1.67 8.43 -2.18
N VAL A 4 -1.92 7.56 -1.21
CA VAL A 4 -0.89 7.01 -0.32
C VAL A 4 -0.70 5.53 -0.62
N LEU A 5 0.55 5.15 -0.92
CA LEU A 5 0.96 3.76 -1.04
C LEU A 5 1.57 3.30 0.30
N LEU A 6 1.11 2.15 0.81
CA LEU A 6 1.60 1.56 2.05
C LEU A 6 2.21 0.19 1.78
N THR A 7 3.47 0.00 2.17
CA THR A 7 4.01 -1.35 2.34
C THR A 7 3.67 -1.87 3.73
N GLY A 8 3.49 -3.18 3.90
CA GLY A 8 3.13 -3.73 5.21
C GLY A 8 1.74 -3.31 5.73
N ALA A 9 0.85 -2.85 4.84
CA ALA A 9 -0.49 -2.36 5.18
C ALA A 9 -1.36 -3.37 5.96
N GLY A 10 -1.09 -4.67 5.84
CA GLY A 10 -1.78 -5.71 6.61
C GLY A 10 -1.21 -6.01 7.99
N GLY A 11 -0.05 -5.43 8.32
CA GLY A 11 0.63 -5.67 9.59
C GLY A 11 0.00 -4.92 10.76
N PHE A 12 0.58 -5.12 11.95
CA PHE A 12 0.13 -4.51 13.21
C PHE A 12 0.02 -2.97 13.12
N VAL A 13 1.06 -2.31 12.60
CA VAL A 13 1.09 -0.85 12.39
C VAL A 13 0.30 -0.47 11.14
N GLY A 14 0.52 -1.18 10.03
CA GLY A 14 -0.07 -0.85 8.74
C GLY A 14 -1.59 -0.77 8.75
N ARG A 15 -2.29 -1.66 9.47
CA ARG A 15 -3.75 -1.63 9.57
C ARG A 15 -4.27 -0.36 10.25
N GLN A 16 -3.61 0.09 11.32
CA GLN A 16 -3.99 1.28 12.06
C GLN A 16 -3.73 2.56 11.26
N VAL A 17 -2.57 2.61 10.57
CA VAL A 17 -2.22 3.73 9.69
C VAL A 17 -3.19 3.81 8.50
N SER A 18 -3.54 2.67 7.89
CA SER A 18 -4.52 2.63 6.80
C SER A 18 -5.86 3.23 7.21
N GLU A 19 -6.41 2.80 8.37
CA GLU A 19 -7.68 3.33 8.89
C GLU A 19 -7.63 4.84 9.16
N LEU A 20 -6.53 5.31 9.76
CA LEU A 20 -6.30 6.72 10.05
C LEU A 20 -6.28 7.59 8.79
N LEU A 21 -5.67 7.10 7.70
CA LEU A 21 -5.56 7.79 6.42
C LEU A 21 -6.90 7.81 5.67
N ILE A 22 -7.62 6.68 5.66
CA ILE A 22 -8.96 6.59 5.07
C ILE A 22 -9.91 7.57 5.76
N ALA A 23 -9.90 7.61 7.09
CA ALA A 23 -10.72 8.55 7.87
C ALA A 23 -10.37 10.03 7.59
N ARG A 24 -9.17 10.32 7.08
CA ARG A 24 -8.72 11.65 6.64
C ARG A 24 -9.01 11.96 5.17
N GLY A 25 -9.66 11.04 4.44
CA GLY A 25 -10.03 11.24 3.04
C GLY A 25 -8.91 10.98 2.03
N PHE A 26 -7.86 10.26 2.42
CA PHE A 26 -6.83 9.82 1.47
C PHE A 26 -7.32 8.62 0.65
N GLU A 27 -6.87 8.55 -0.60
CA GLU A 27 -6.97 7.33 -1.40
C GLU A 27 -5.82 6.39 -0.97
N VAL A 28 -6.16 5.25 -0.39
CA VAL A 28 -5.19 4.36 0.26
C VAL A 28 -4.98 3.10 -0.59
N HIS A 29 -3.72 2.80 -0.84
CA HIS A 29 -3.30 1.59 -1.56
C HIS A 29 -2.32 0.78 -0.70
N GLY A 30 -2.57 -0.52 -0.58
CA GLY A 30 -1.72 -1.43 0.18
C GLY A 30 -0.98 -2.40 -0.72
N ILE A 31 0.31 -2.61 -0.48
CA ILE A 31 1.08 -3.70 -1.10
C ILE A 31 1.02 -4.94 -0.22
N SER A 32 0.78 -6.09 -0.83
CA SER A 32 0.95 -7.40 -0.21
C SER A 32 1.56 -8.39 -1.21
N ARG A 33 2.29 -9.38 -0.70
CA ARG A 33 2.77 -10.53 -1.51
C ARG A 33 1.68 -11.57 -1.77
N ARG A 34 0.55 -11.47 -1.06
CA ARG A 34 -0.58 -12.38 -1.16
C ARG A 34 -1.77 -11.59 -1.67
N ASP A 35 -2.66 -12.26 -2.37
CA ASP A 35 -3.92 -11.63 -2.74
C ASP A 35 -4.72 -11.27 -1.50
N ARG A 36 -5.20 -10.03 -1.49
CA ARG A 36 -6.03 -9.48 -0.43
C ARG A 36 -7.14 -8.67 -1.06
N SER A 37 -8.29 -8.70 -0.41
CA SER A 37 -9.43 -7.84 -0.73
C SER A 37 -9.94 -7.23 0.57
N ASP A 38 -10.21 -5.93 0.54
CA ASP A 38 -10.89 -5.17 1.60
C ASP A 38 -11.71 -4.09 0.88
N ASP A 39 -12.91 -3.81 1.36
CA ASP A 39 -13.78 -2.78 0.79
C ASP A 39 -13.24 -1.36 1.00
N ARG A 40 -12.28 -1.19 1.93
CA ARG A 40 -11.81 0.11 2.41
C ARG A 40 -10.55 0.62 1.70
N LEU A 41 -9.75 -0.25 1.08
CA LEU A 41 -8.51 0.15 0.41
C LEU A 41 -8.17 -0.77 -0.76
N THR A 42 -7.47 -0.23 -1.75
CA THR A 42 -7.09 -0.97 -2.96
C THR A 42 -5.81 -1.75 -2.72
N TRP A 43 -5.85 -3.05 -2.93
CA TRP A 43 -4.68 -3.93 -2.77
C TRP A 43 -3.94 -4.13 -4.09
N HIS A 44 -2.61 -4.14 -4.01
CA HIS A 44 -1.71 -4.52 -5.09
C HIS A 44 -0.90 -5.75 -4.67
N SER A 45 -1.04 -6.83 -5.43
CA SER A 45 -0.29 -8.07 -5.22
C SER A 45 1.10 -7.93 -5.86
N VAL A 46 2.07 -7.44 -5.09
CA VAL A 46 3.43 -7.11 -5.56
C VAL A 46 4.45 -7.55 -4.51
N ASP A 47 5.52 -8.19 -4.95
CA ASP A 47 6.71 -8.40 -4.12
C ASP A 47 7.59 -7.16 -4.16
N LEU A 48 7.96 -6.65 -2.98
CA LEU A 48 8.82 -5.46 -2.88
C LEU A 48 10.25 -5.71 -3.35
N LEU A 49 10.65 -6.99 -3.44
CA LEU A 49 11.96 -7.39 -3.95
C LEU A 49 12.00 -7.55 -5.47
N ASP A 50 10.84 -7.48 -6.14
CA ASP A 50 10.74 -7.45 -7.59
C ASP A 50 10.67 -6.00 -8.09
N ALA A 51 11.82 -5.48 -8.51
CA ALA A 51 11.96 -4.11 -8.97
C ALA A 51 11.07 -3.80 -10.20
N ALA A 52 10.92 -4.74 -11.13
CA ALA A 52 10.14 -4.52 -12.36
C ALA A 52 8.66 -4.35 -12.03
N SER A 53 8.12 -5.24 -11.20
CA SER A 53 6.73 -5.14 -10.73
C SER A 53 6.49 -3.86 -9.93
N LEU A 54 7.48 -3.40 -9.15
CA LEU A 54 7.39 -2.14 -8.41
C LEU A 54 7.38 -0.93 -9.34
N GLU A 55 8.24 -0.92 -10.36
CA GLU A 55 8.31 0.14 -11.37
C GLU A 55 6.98 0.27 -12.13
N ASP A 56 6.41 -0.84 -12.58
CA ASP A 56 5.12 -0.88 -13.26
C ASP A 56 3.99 -0.35 -12.35
N LEU A 57 3.98 -0.77 -11.08
CA LEU A 57 3.02 -0.27 -10.10
C LEU A 57 3.18 1.24 -9.91
N MET A 58 4.40 1.73 -9.73
CA MET A 58 4.65 3.16 -9.50
C MET A 58 4.27 4.00 -10.72
N ALA A 59 4.54 3.52 -11.94
CA ALA A 59 4.18 4.19 -13.18
C ALA A 59 2.66 4.30 -13.37
N GLY A 60 1.91 3.23 -13.08
CA GLY A 60 0.45 3.21 -13.19
C GLY A 60 -0.26 3.94 -12.03
N LEU A 61 0.24 3.75 -10.81
CA LEU A 61 -0.40 4.26 -9.60
C LEU A 61 -0.08 5.72 -9.34
N ARG A 62 1.16 6.17 -9.60
CA ARG A 62 1.66 7.52 -9.30
C ARG A 62 1.23 8.04 -7.92
N PRO A 63 1.56 7.33 -6.82
CA PRO A 63 1.20 7.77 -5.48
C PRO A 63 1.92 9.09 -5.15
N THR A 64 1.27 9.96 -4.38
CA THR A 64 1.87 11.22 -3.92
C THR A 64 2.66 11.04 -2.62
N HIS A 65 2.39 9.97 -1.87
CA HIS A 65 3.06 9.64 -0.62
C HIS A 65 3.33 8.14 -0.54
N LEU A 66 4.43 7.77 0.10
CA LEU A 66 4.78 6.39 0.43
C LEU A 66 4.99 6.26 1.93
N MET A 67 4.34 5.28 2.55
CA MET A 67 4.64 4.85 3.91
C MET A 67 5.17 3.42 3.89
N HIS A 68 6.45 3.26 4.20
CA HIS A 68 7.10 1.95 4.17
C HIS A 68 7.04 1.30 5.56
N LEU A 69 6.09 0.38 5.76
CA LEU A 69 5.85 -0.31 7.04
C LEU A 69 6.06 -1.84 6.94
N GLY A 70 6.48 -2.33 5.77
CA GLY A 70 6.89 -3.71 5.56
C GLY A 70 8.26 -3.97 6.16
N TRP A 71 8.44 -5.17 6.72
CA TRP A 71 9.73 -5.64 7.22
C TRP A 71 9.90 -7.11 6.84
N TYR A 72 11.13 -7.50 6.56
CA TYR A 72 11.56 -8.89 6.42
C TYR A 72 12.82 -9.08 7.28
N THR A 73 12.88 -10.20 8.00
CA THR A 73 14.06 -10.66 8.75
C THR A 73 14.81 -11.71 7.97
#